data_AF-A0A925ZGZ8-F1
#
_entry.id   AF-A0A925ZGZ8-F1
#
_cell.length_a   1.000
_cell.length_b   1.000
_cell.length_c   1.000
_cell.angle_alpha   90.00
_cell.angle_beta   90.00
_cell.angle_gamma   90.00
#
_symmetry.space_group_name_H-M   'P 1'
#
loop_
_entity.id
_entity.type
_entity.pdbx_description
1 polymer ?
#
loop_
_entity_poly.entity_id
_entity_poly.type
_entity_poly.pdbx_seq_one_letter_code
_entity_poly.pdbx_strand_id
1 'polypeptide(L)'
;SAGVGALVSALPNMHPYILPIGLGILALITIINLRGVKESGMAFAIPTYLFIATLGAVLAIGVYRALTSGGQPVPLEVPPALPQATAVMSLWLFMRSFASGCTAMTGVEAVSNGVQVFAEPTVKNAQRTLTAIVAILAVFLAGIGYLCNAYHIGAMDATGQGYQSVISQLTAAIVGKGIFYYLVIGCTLAVLALSANTGFADFPRLCRLVAEDDFLPHAFANRGRRLVYSLGIIIIAVLAAALLIAFGGITDHLIPLFAVGAFLAFTLSQSGMVVHWLKLRTEKWRLFAFVNGIGAVATSLALIVVLVAKFTEGAWITCLIIPLFVGTFIKVKRHYIHVARETRKNDPIDLSKMQPPIVIVPIKSWTSITEKAMQLALSISPDVVAMHISTVGGESDDLREKWERVIGKPILERGLAKPQLVLVSSPYRRLFSPLIEFVHDTCEQNPDRLVAVVIPELVESKWYQYFLHNQRATGLKAALLLRGGNRVVVINVPWYLGDPPS
;
A
#
# COMPACT_ATOMS: atom_id res chain seq x y z
N SER A 1 17.08 -6.44 -2.34
CA SER A 1 17.86 -7.67 -2.60
C SER A 1 19.12 -7.35 -3.40
N ALA A 2 19.03 -6.82 -4.63
CA ALA A 2 20.20 -6.63 -5.51
C ALA A 2 21.31 -5.75 -4.90
N GLY A 3 20.95 -4.62 -4.29
CA GLY A 3 21.91 -3.75 -3.60
C GLY A 3 22.61 -4.44 -2.43
N VAL A 4 21.89 -5.26 -1.68
CA VAL A 4 22.46 -6.07 -0.58
C VAL A 4 23.38 -7.16 -1.15
N GLY A 5 23.05 -7.73 -2.31
CA GLY A 5 23.94 -8.66 -3.02
C GLY A 5 25.27 -8.02 -3.42
N ALA A 6 25.26 -6.76 -3.85
CA ALA A 6 26.49 -6.00 -4.12
C ALA A 6 27.30 -5.78 -2.82
N LEU A 7 26.64 -5.43 -1.71
CA LEU A 7 27.28 -5.26 -0.40
C LEU A 7 27.94 -6.56 0.09
N VAL A 8 27.25 -7.69 -0.03
CA VAL A 8 27.77 -9.01 0.37
C VAL A 8 28.97 -9.43 -0.48
N SER A 9 29.04 -8.97 -1.73
CA SER A 9 30.21 -9.23 -2.59
C SER A 9 31.49 -8.61 -2.00
N ALA A 10 31.38 -7.44 -1.35
CA ALA A 10 32.49 -6.75 -0.70
C ALA A 10 32.73 -7.24 0.74
N LEU A 11 31.69 -7.71 1.43
CA LEU A 11 31.72 -8.20 2.80
C LEU A 11 31.07 -9.60 2.88
N PRO A 12 31.80 -10.68 2.55
CA PRO A 12 31.24 -12.04 2.47
C PRO A 12 30.59 -12.53 3.78
N ASN A 13 31.08 -12.06 4.93
CA ASN A 13 30.54 -12.39 6.25
C ASN A 13 29.08 -11.95 6.44
N MET A 14 28.57 -11.03 5.61
CA MET A 14 27.20 -10.55 5.65
C MET A 14 26.22 -11.43 4.85
N HIS A 15 26.69 -12.47 4.15
CA HIS A 15 25.86 -13.33 3.32
C HIS A 15 24.65 -13.95 4.07
N PRO A 16 24.78 -14.46 5.31
CA PRO A 16 23.64 -14.97 6.07
C PRO A 16 22.59 -13.90 6.41
N TYR A 17 22.96 -12.62 6.34
CA TYR A 17 22.12 -11.48 6.75
C TYR A 17 21.49 -10.75 5.55
N ILE A 18 21.53 -11.31 4.33
CA ILE A 18 20.92 -10.70 3.13
C ILE A 18 19.46 -10.30 3.37
N LEU A 19 18.66 -11.23 3.91
CA LEU A 19 17.24 -11.00 4.18
C LEU A 19 17.01 -9.94 5.27
N PRO A 20 17.61 -10.05 6.48
CA PRO A 20 17.50 -9.01 7.51
C PRO A 20 17.93 -7.62 7.04
N ILE A 21 19.06 -7.51 6.32
CA ILE A 21 19.54 -6.23 5.79
C ILE A 21 18.56 -5.68 4.75
N GLY A 22 18.04 -6.54 3.87
CA GLY A 22 17.03 -6.17 2.88
C GLY A 22 15.76 -5.63 3.53
N LEU A 23 15.26 -6.27 4.58
CA LEU A 23 14.10 -5.82 5.36
C LEU A 23 14.40 -4.52 6.12
N GLY A 24 15.62 -4.36 6.66
CA GLY A 24 16.06 -3.12 7.32
C GLY A 24 16.08 -1.93 6.37
N ILE A 25 16.62 -2.09 5.15
CA ILE A 25 16.60 -1.06 4.11
C ILE A 25 15.16 -0.75 3.68
N LEU A 26 14.32 -1.78 3.50
CA LEU A 26 12.90 -1.61 3.17
C LEU A 26 12.16 -0.79 4.26
N ALA A 27 12.40 -1.12 5.53
CA ALA A 27 11.82 -0.39 6.66
C ALA A 27 12.29 1.08 6.68
N LEU A 28 13.57 1.34 6.43
CA LEU A 28 14.12 2.69 6.36
C LEU A 28 13.45 3.51 5.23
N ILE A 29 13.35 2.95 4.02
CA ILE A 29 12.69 3.60 2.87
C ILE A 29 11.22 3.87 3.19
N THR A 30 10.53 2.91 3.83
CA THR A 30 9.13 3.05 4.24
C THR A 30 8.96 4.21 5.22
N ILE A 31 9.84 4.32 6.23
CA ILE A 31 9.81 5.41 7.22
C ILE A 31 10.06 6.76 6.55
N ILE A 32 11.03 6.85 5.63
CA ILE A 32 11.33 8.09 4.89
C ILE A 32 10.09 8.55 4.10
N ASN A 33 9.45 7.62 3.37
CA ASN A 33 8.26 7.91 2.58
C ASN A 33 7.04 8.29 3.45
N LEU A 34 6.84 7.63 4.60
CA LEU A 34 5.77 7.99 5.55
C LEU A 34 6.03 9.32 6.27
N ARG A 35 7.29 9.74 6.38
CA ARG A 35 7.64 11.06 6.92
C ARG A 35 7.32 12.19 5.95
N GLY A 36 7.10 11.89 4.66
CA GLY A 36 6.75 12.89 3.66
C GLY A 36 7.81 13.97 3.57
N VAL A 37 9.09 13.57 3.63
CA VAL A 37 10.20 14.51 3.49
C VAL A 37 10.06 15.13 2.10
N LYS A 38 9.86 16.45 2.03
CA LYS A 38 10.01 17.20 0.78
C LYS A 38 11.48 17.03 0.37
N GLU A 39 11.76 16.03 -0.44
CA GLU A 39 13.14 15.71 -0.81
C GLU A 39 13.74 16.87 -1.59
N SER A 40 14.88 17.35 -1.12
CA SER A 40 15.77 18.15 -1.93
C SER A 40 16.36 17.19 -2.97
N GLY A 41 15.89 17.26 -4.24
CA GLY A 41 16.25 16.31 -5.30
C GLY A 41 17.76 16.08 -5.48
N MET A 42 18.58 17.00 -4.97
CA MET A 42 20.04 16.88 -4.88
C MET A 42 20.51 15.66 -4.05
N ALA A 43 19.83 15.32 -2.96
CA ALA A 43 20.18 14.16 -2.13
C ALA A 43 20.03 12.82 -2.88
N PHE A 44 19.15 12.76 -3.89
CA PHE A 44 18.92 11.58 -4.73
C PHE A 44 19.79 11.57 -5.99
N ALA A 45 20.18 12.75 -6.48
CA ALA A 45 21.02 12.88 -7.65
C ALA A 45 22.47 12.44 -7.41
N ILE A 46 23.05 12.79 -6.24
CA ILE A 46 24.47 12.56 -5.95
C ILE A 46 24.89 11.09 -6.12
N PRO A 47 24.22 10.09 -5.51
CA PRO A 47 24.63 8.68 -5.67
C PRO A 47 24.55 8.20 -7.12
N THR A 48 23.58 8.69 -7.87
CA THR A 48 23.37 8.31 -9.28
C THR A 48 24.49 8.80 -10.17
N TYR A 49 24.88 10.07 -10.06
CA TYR A 49 25.99 10.63 -10.82
C TYR A 49 27.34 10.01 -10.42
N LEU A 50 27.55 9.76 -9.11
CA LEU A 50 28.75 9.07 -8.64
C LEU A 50 28.83 7.64 -9.19
N PHE A 51 27.72 6.90 -9.22
CA PHE A 51 27.67 5.57 -9.82
C PHE A 51 28.03 5.60 -11.31
N ILE A 52 27.45 6.52 -12.09
CA ILE A 52 27.77 6.67 -13.52
C ILE A 52 29.25 7.01 -13.72
N ALA A 53 29.80 7.94 -12.94
CA ALA A 53 31.20 8.33 -13.06
C ALA A 53 32.16 7.19 -12.68
N THR A 54 31.92 6.53 -11.54
CA THR A 54 32.80 5.47 -11.03
C THR A 54 32.73 4.21 -11.88
N LEU A 55 31.54 3.73 -12.23
CA LEU A 55 31.40 2.59 -13.13
C LEU A 55 31.92 2.90 -14.53
N GLY A 56 31.64 4.10 -15.05
CA GLY A 56 32.19 4.55 -16.33
C GLY A 56 33.72 4.54 -16.34
N ALA A 57 34.37 4.97 -15.26
CA ALA A 57 35.82 4.90 -15.11
C ALA A 57 36.34 3.45 -15.07
N VAL A 58 35.68 2.55 -14.33
CA VAL A 58 36.02 1.10 -14.34
C VAL A 58 35.96 0.54 -15.75
N LEU A 59 34.87 0.82 -16.49
CA LEU A 59 34.70 0.33 -17.86
C LEU A 59 35.77 0.91 -18.81
N ALA A 60 36.06 2.21 -18.71
CA ALA A 60 37.08 2.85 -19.52
C ALA A 60 38.48 2.26 -19.27
N ILE A 61 38.87 2.08 -18.01
CA ILE A 61 40.14 1.45 -17.63
C ILE A 61 40.18 0.00 -18.09
N GLY A 62 39.07 -0.75 -17.91
CA GLY A 62 38.95 -2.13 -18.32
C GLY A 62 39.14 -2.32 -19.83
N VAL A 63 38.47 -1.49 -20.63
CA VAL A 63 38.56 -1.51 -22.10
C VAL A 63 39.97 -1.13 -22.53
N TYR A 64 40.56 -0.09 -21.94
CA TYR A 64 41.94 0.31 -22.24
C TYR A 64 42.94 -0.83 -21.97
N ARG A 65 42.82 -1.52 -20.82
CA ARG A 65 43.66 -2.68 -20.49
C ARG A 65 43.44 -3.84 -21.45
N ALA A 66 42.19 -4.16 -21.77
CA ALA A 66 41.87 -5.24 -22.71
C ALA A 66 42.43 -4.97 -24.11
N LEU A 67 42.35 -3.73 -24.60
CA LEU A 67 42.91 -3.36 -25.91
C LEU A 67 44.44 -3.40 -25.93
N THR A 68 45.09 -2.91 -24.88
CA THR A 68 46.56 -2.90 -24.78
C THR A 68 47.16 -4.28 -24.55
N SER A 69 46.41 -5.22 -23.99
CA SER A 69 46.81 -6.61 -23.77
C SER A 69 46.40 -7.57 -24.89
N GLY A 70 46.00 -7.07 -26.07
CA GLY A 70 45.59 -7.91 -27.20
C GLY A 70 44.30 -8.73 -26.95
N GLY A 71 43.44 -8.29 -26.03
CA GLY A 71 42.15 -8.90 -25.72
C GLY A 71 42.15 -9.84 -24.51
N GLN A 72 43.31 -10.17 -23.94
CA GLN A 72 43.44 -11.03 -22.75
C GLN A 72 44.16 -10.29 -21.61
N PRO A 73 43.47 -9.39 -20.90
CA PRO A 73 44.08 -8.64 -19.80
C PRO A 73 44.35 -9.54 -18.60
N VAL A 74 45.48 -9.35 -17.94
CA VAL A 74 45.78 -10.01 -16.67
C VAL A 74 44.96 -9.33 -15.57
N PRO A 75 44.06 -10.06 -14.87
CA PRO A 75 43.28 -9.47 -13.79
C PRO A 75 44.17 -9.16 -12.58
N LEU A 76 43.89 -8.04 -11.91
CA LEU A 76 44.52 -7.71 -10.62
C LEU A 76 44.08 -8.65 -9.50
N GLU A 77 42.84 -9.15 -9.59
CA GLU A 77 42.30 -10.17 -8.71
C GLU A 77 41.63 -11.24 -9.55
N VAL A 78 42.06 -12.50 -9.37
CA VAL A 78 41.61 -13.60 -10.22
C VAL A 78 40.11 -13.85 -10.01
N PRO A 79 39.28 -13.74 -11.06
CA PRO A 79 37.87 -14.05 -10.96
C PRO A 79 37.65 -15.53 -10.59
N PRO A 80 36.54 -15.86 -9.92
CA PRO A 80 36.15 -17.24 -9.69
C PRO A 80 36.05 -18.02 -11.00
N ALA A 81 36.52 -19.27 -11.00
CA ALA A 81 36.52 -20.11 -12.19
C ALA A 81 35.09 -20.36 -12.70
N LEU A 82 34.89 -20.18 -14.01
CA LEU A 82 33.63 -20.50 -14.67
C LEU A 82 33.42 -22.03 -14.72
N PRO A 83 32.19 -22.52 -14.48
CA PRO A 83 31.85 -23.90 -14.76
C PRO A 83 32.12 -24.22 -16.24
N GLN A 84 32.60 -25.43 -16.53
CA GLN A 84 32.79 -25.87 -17.92
C GLN A 84 31.45 -25.88 -18.66
N ALA A 85 31.45 -25.41 -19.92
CA ALA A 85 30.27 -25.44 -20.76
C ALA A 85 29.84 -26.90 -21.00
N THR A 86 28.68 -27.27 -20.45
CA THR A 86 28.16 -28.65 -20.47
C THR A 86 27.26 -28.94 -21.68
N ALA A 87 26.85 -27.91 -22.43
CA ALA A 87 25.92 -28.05 -23.55
C ALA A 87 26.26 -27.11 -24.71
N VAL A 88 25.94 -27.55 -25.93
CA VAL A 88 26.00 -26.72 -27.14
C VAL A 88 24.94 -25.63 -27.05
N MET A 89 25.28 -24.42 -27.51
CA MET A 89 24.34 -23.29 -27.58
C MET A 89 23.09 -23.68 -28.40
N SER A 90 21.97 -23.84 -27.73
CA SER A 90 20.68 -24.09 -28.39
C SER A 90 19.92 -22.78 -28.60
N LEU A 91 19.02 -22.75 -29.59
CA LEU A 91 18.11 -21.61 -29.79
C LEU A 91 17.32 -21.30 -28.51
N TRP A 92 16.97 -22.33 -27.74
CA TRP A 92 16.31 -22.19 -26.44
C TRP A 92 17.18 -21.46 -25.40
N LEU A 93 18.47 -21.79 -25.29
CA LEU A 93 19.40 -21.09 -24.40
C LEU A 93 19.62 -19.64 -24.81
N PHE A 94 19.67 -19.38 -26.13
CA PHE A 94 19.72 -18.01 -26.65
C PHE A 94 18.47 -17.21 -26.25
N MET A 95 17.27 -17.78 -26.46
CA MET A 95 16.01 -17.15 -26.08
C MET A 95 15.90 -16.90 -24.57
N ARG A 96 16.34 -17.86 -23.72
CA ARG A 96 16.36 -17.70 -22.26
C ARG A 96 17.34 -16.61 -21.80
N SER A 97 18.50 -16.52 -22.45
CA SER A 97 19.48 -15.47 -22.20
C SER A 97 18.96 -14.10 -22.63
N PHE A 98 18.34 -14.01 -23.81
CA PHE A 98 17.68 -12.81 -24.30
C PHE A 98 16.58 -12.34 -23.33
N ALA A 99 15.65 -13.22 -22.96
CA ALA A 99 14.57 -12.91 -22.04
C ALA A 99 15.06 -12.39 -20.67
N SER A 100 16.12 -12.99 -20.13
CA SER A 100 16.74 -12.53 -18.88
C SER A 100 17.43 -11.17 -19.07
N GLY A 101 18.13 -10.97 -20.19
CA GLY A 101 18.81 -9.72 -20.52
C GLY A 101 17.87 -8.54 -20.80
N CYS A 102 16.69 -8.78 -21.37
CA CYS A 102 15.71 -7.71 -21.63
C CYS A 102 15.25 -7.01 -20.34
N THR A 103 15.35 -7.67 -19.18
CA THR A 103 15.03 -7.06 -17.88
C THR A 103 15.95 -5.90 -17.53
N ALA A 104 17.17 -5.86 -18.08
CA ALA A 104 18.11 -4.76 -17.86
C ALA A 104 17.66 -3.44 -18.50
N MET A 105 16.72 -3.48 -19.46
CA MET A 105 16.15 -2.28 -20.09
C MET A 105 14.93 -1.72 -19.37
N THR A 106 14.48 -2.38 -18.31
CA THR A 106 13.38 -1.88 -17.47
C THR A 106 13.83 -0.62 -16.69
N GLY A 107 12.89 0.24 -16.32
CA GLY A 107 13.17 1.52 -15.65
C GLY A 107 13.17 2.74 -16.58
N VAL A 108 13.24 2.58 -17.90
CA VAL A 108 12.95 3.67 -18.86
C VAL A 108 11.52 4.22 -18.69
N GLU A 109 10.62 3.39 -18.17
CA GLU A 109 9.24 3.74 -17.83
C GLU A 109 9.10 4.81 -16.73
N ALA A 110 10.11 4.94 -15.87
CA ALA A 110 10.10 5.97 -14.82
C ALA A 110 10.07 7.37 -15.44
N VAL A 111 10.79 7.57 -16.56
CA VAL A 111 10.77 8.84 -17.30
C VAL A 111 9.42 9.05 -17.97
N SER A 112 8.81 8.01 -18.55
CA SER A 112 7.49 8.14 -19.19
C SER A 112 6.37 8.43 -18.19
N ASN A 113 6.45 7.88 -16.98
CA ASN A 113 5.50 8.19 -15.90
C ASN A 113 5.73 9.58 -15.30
N GLY A 114 6.97 10.09 -15.38
CA GLY A 114 7.38 11.37 -14.82
C GLY A 114 7.30 12.58 -15.75
N VAL A 115 6.78 12.44 -16.98
CA VAL A 115 6.82 13.52 -18.01
C VAL A 115 6.23 14.84 -17.51
N GLN A 116 5.16 14.79 -16.71
CA GLN A 116 4.48 15.97 -16.18
C GLN A 116 5.30 16.78 -15.17
N VAL A 117 6.40 16.22 -14.64
CA VAL A 117 7.26 16.85 -13.62
C VAL A 117 8.43 17.61 -14.25
N PHE A 118 8.71 17.41 -15.54
CA PHE A 118 9.82 18.09 -16.23
C PHE A 118 9.57 19.59 -16.38
N ALA A 119 10.64 20.38 -16.34
CA ALA A 119 10.57 21.80 -16.65
C ALA A 119 10.15 22.03 -18.11
N GLU A 120 9.50 23.16 -18.39
CA GLU A 120 9.15 23.54 -19.75
C GLU A 120 10.40 23.85 -20.59
N PRO A 121 10.47 23.41 -21.87
CA PRO A 121 9.48 22.59 -22.60
C PRO A 121 9.52 21.10 -22.20
N THR A 122 8.43 20.62 -21.60
CA THR A 122 8.30 19.30 -20.93
C THR A 122 8.68 18.14 -21.84
N VAL A 123 8.07 18.07 -23.03
CA VAL A 123 8.27 16.97 -23.99
C VAL A 123 9.72 16.88 -24.46
N LYS A 124 10.35 18.02 -24.81
CA LYS A 124 11.73 18.06 -25.30
C LYS A 124 12.72 17.65 -24.21
N ASN A 125 12.49 18.11 -22.98
CA ASN A 125 13.35 17.78 -21.84
C ASN A 125 13.22 16.31 -21.44
N ALA A 126 12.01 15.76 -21.43
CA ALA A 126 11.77 14.34 -21.19
C ALA A 126 12.43 13.46 -22.27
N GLN A 127 12.30 13.82 -23.55
CA GLN A 127 12.94 13.10 -24.65
C GLN A 127 14.47 13.12 -24.55
N ARG A 128 15.08 14.29 -24.32
CA ARG A 128 16.55 14.38 -24.14
C ARG A 128 17.04 13.53 -22.99
N THR A 129 16.33 13.55 -21.88
CA THR A 129 16.65 12.76 -20.68
C THR A 129 16.55 11.26 -20.96
N LEU A 130 15.47 10.83 -21.60
CA LEU A 130 15.28 9.43 -21.99
C LEU A 130 16.39 8.96 -22.95
N THR A 131 16.72 9.75 -23.97
CA THR A 131 17.80 9.44 -24.91
C THR A 131 19.15 9.31 -24.20
N ALA A 132 19.48 10.21 -23.27
CA ALA A 132 20.72 10.15 -22.51
C ALA A 132 20.80 8.87 -21.65
N ILE A 133 19.71 8.53 -20.94
CA ILE A 133 19.63 7.31 -20.13
C ILE A 133 19.81 6.06 -21.00
N VAL A 134 19.10 5.98 -22.12
CA VAL A 134 19.20 4.83 -23.04
C VAL A 134 20.61 4.70 -23.61
N ALA A 135 21.25 5.81 -23.99
CA ALA A 135 22.63 5.80 -24.50
C ALA A 135 23.64 5.34 -23.44
N ILE A 136 23.55 5.87 -22.21
CA ILE A 136 24.42 5.44 -21.10
C ILE A 136 24.22 3.96 -20.79
N LEU A 137 22.97 3.50 -20.72
CA LEU A 137 22.63 2.11 -20.48
C LEU A 137 23.20 1.20 -21.58
N ALA A 138 23.06 1.57 -22.85
CA ALA A 138 23.61 0.81 -23.97
C ALA A 138 25.15 0.71 -23.91
N VAL A 139 25.83 1.82 -23.62
CA VAL A 139 27.30 1.84 -23.46
C VAL A 139 27.73 0.97 -22.29
N PHE A 140 27.05 1.06 -21.14
CA PHE A 140 27.39 0.27 -19.96
C PHE A 140 27.14 -1.23 -20.19
N LEU A 141 25.99 -1.61 -20.75
CA LEU A 141 25.70 -3.01 -21.05
C LEU A 141 26.68 -3.61 -22.07
N ALA A 142 27.00 -2.87 -23.13
CA ALA A 142 27.99 -3.30 -24.12
C ALA A 142 29.39 -3.41 -23.50
N GLY A 143 29.79 -2.44 -22.69
CA GLY A 143 31.08 -2.44 -21.98
C GLY A 143 31.20 -3.61 -21.00
N ILE A 144 30.17 -3.85 -20.17
CA ILE A 144 30.14 -4.99 -19.24
C ILE A 144 30.18 -6.30 -20.03
N GLY A 145 29.38 -6.45 -21.08
CA GLY A 145 29.37 -7.67 -21.91
C GLY A 145 30.73 -7.98 -22.55
N TYR A 146 31.38 -6.95 -23.11
CA TYR A 146 32.73 -7.07 -23.67
C TYR A 146 33.76 -7.46 -22.62
N LEU A 147 33.78 -6.77 -21.47
CA LEU A 147 34.78 -7.02 -20.43
C LEU A 147 34.54 -8.34 -19.68
N CYS A 148 33.30 -8.77 -19.50
CA CYS A 148 33.03 -10.07 -18.90
C CYS A 148 33.61 -11.22 -19.75
N ASN A 149 33.55 -11.08 -21.08
CA ASN A 149 34.20 -12.03 -21.98
C ASN A 149 35.74 -11.95 -21.87
N ALA A 150 36.31 -10.74 -21.92
CA ALA A 150 37.76 -10.53 -21.88
C ALA A 150 38.42 -11.00 -20.56
N TYR A 151 37.75 -10.81 -19.42
CA TYR A 151 38.24 -11.22 -18.10
C TYR A 151 37.71 -12.58 -17.64
N HIS A 152 36.96 -13.31 -18.48
CA HIS A 152 36.34 -14.60 -18.14
C HIS A 152 35.48 -14.58 -16.87
N ILE A 153 34.66 -13.54 -16.73
CA ILE A 153 33.76 -13.33 -15.59
C ILE A 153 32.38 -13.91 -15.90
N GLY A 154 31.74 -14.54 -14.92
CA GLY A 154 30.35 -15.00 -15.04
C GLY A 154 29.53 -14.84 -13.77
N ALA A 155 28.21 -15.01 -13.93
CA ALA A 155 27.29 -14.95 -12.83
C ALA A 155 27.50 -16.14 -11.88
N MET A 156 27.56 -15.86 -10.58
CA MET A 156 27.62 -16.86 -9.52
C MET A 156 26.24 -17.12 -8.96
N ASP A 157 26.03 -18.33 -8.43
CA ASP A 157 24.83 -18.64 -7.67
C ASP A 157 24.78 -17.79 -6.39
N ALA A 158 23.72 -16.98 -6.24
CA ALA A 158 23.49 -16.13 -5.09
C ALA A 158 23.42 -16.88 -3.75
N THR A 159 23.12 -18.18 -3.79
CA THR A 159 23.08 -19.05 -2.60
C THR A 159 24.44 -19.64 -2.24
N GLY A 160 25.40 -19.62 -3.16
CA GLY A 160 26.73 -20.20 -2.97
C GLY A 160 27.59 -19.41 -1.98
N GLN A 161 28.46 -20.13 -1.25
CA GLN A 161 29.47 -19.48 -0.42
C GLN A 161 30.44 -18.66 -1.28
N GLY A 162 30.78 -17.46 -0.81
CA GLY A 162 31.67 -16.56 -1.55
C GLY A 162 31.02 -15.87 -2.76
N TYR A 163 29.69 -15.77 -2.80
CA TYR A 163 28.96 -15.08 -3.86
C TYR A 163 29.52 -13.67 -4.14
N GLN A 164 29.75 -13.40 -5.42
CA GLN A 164 30.11 -12.07 -5.92
C GLN A 164 29.24 -11.70 -7.12
N SER A 165 28.65 -10.51 -7.07
CA SER A 165 27.99 -9.91 -8.23
C SER A 165 28.96 -9.67 -9.38
N VAL A 166 28.45 -9.69 -10.62
CA VAL A 166 29.27 -9.45 -11.83
C VAL A 166 29.98 -8.09 -11.75
N ILE A 167 29.31 -7.05 -11.26
CA ILE A 167 29.91 -5.71 -11.08
C ILE A 167 31.08 -5.77 -10.07
N SER A 168 30.93 -6.53 -8.98
CA SER A 168 32.01 -6.72 -8.01
C SER A 168 33.20 -7.46 -8.63
N GLN A 169 32.95 -8.60 -9.29
CA GLN A 169 34.01 -9.37 -9.95
C GLN A 169 34.77 -8.52 -10.97
N LEU A 170 34.03 -7.77 -11.80
CA LEU A 170 34.60 -6.89 -12.83
C LEU A 170 35.45 -5.77 -12.22
N THR A 171 34.94 -5.11 -11.18
CA THR A 171 35.66 -4.01 -10.52
C THR A 171 36.92 -4.53 -9.83
N ALA A 172 36.84 -5.68 -9.17
CA ALA A 172 37.98 -6.33 -8.53
C ALA A 172 39.04 -6.77 -9.55
N ALA A 173 38.62 -7.36 -10.68
CA ALA A 173 39.54 -7.78 -11.73
C ALA A 173 40.29 -6.60 -12.38
N ILE A 174 39.63 -5.46 -12.56
CA ILE A 174 40.20 -4.29 -13.26
C ILE A 174 41.01 -3.40 -12.33
N VAL A 175 40.50 -3.08 -11.13
CA VAL A 175 41.10 -2.07 -10.23
C VAL A 175 41.62 -2.66 -8.92
N GLY A 176 41.29 -3.93 -8.61
CA GLY A 176 41.62 -4.58 -7.35
C GLY A 176 40.73 -4.12 -6.19
N LYS A 177 40.80 -4.82 -5.06
CA LYS A 177 40.08 -4.49 -3.80
C LYS A 177 40.71 -3.32 -3.04
N GLY A 178 40.72 -2.14 -3.65
CA GLY A 178 41.15 -0.89 -3.01
C GLY A 178 39.98 0.00 -2.57
N ILE A 179 40.29 1.21 -2.11
CA ILE A 179 39.30 2.24 -1.75
C ILE A 179 38.30 2.48 -2.90
N PHE A 180 38.80 2.48 -4.14
CA PHE A 180 37.98 2.68 -5.32
C PHE A 180 36.94 1.55 -5.54
N TYR A 181 37.30 0.30 -5.25
CA TYR A 181 36.36 -0.82 -5.30
C TYR A 181 35.22 -0.64 -4.30
N TYR A 182 35.53 -0.30 -3.04
CA TYR A 182 34.51 -0.04 -2.02
C TYR A 182 33.63 1.16 -2.36
N LEU A 183 34.19 2.19 -3.02
CA LEU A 183 33.42 3.32 -3.53
C LEU A 183 32.40 2.88 -4.59
N VAL A 184 32.81 2.08 -5.57
CA VAL A 184 31.92 1.54 -6.63
C VAL A 184 30.79 0.70 -6.02
N ILE A 185 31.12 -0.21 -5.10
CA ILE A 185 30.12 -1.05 -4.43
C ILE A 185 29.17 -0.22 -3.56
N GLY A 186 29.68 0.78 -2.83
CA GLY A 186 28.87 1.70 -2.04
C GLY A 186 27.90 2.51 -2.91
N CYS A 187 28.36 3.06 -4.04
CA CYS A 187 27.52 3.74 -5.02
C CYS A 187 26.47 2.80 -5.62
N THR A 188 26.84 1.55 -5.92
CA THR A 188 25.92 0.52 -6.46
C THR A 188 24.81 0.20 -5.46
N LEU A 189 25.16 -0.03 -4.19
CA LEU A 189 24.18 -0.24 -3.10
C LEU A 189 23.25 0.97 -2.97
N ALA A 190 23.81 2.18 -2.96
CA ALA A 190 23.03 3.41 -2.82
C ALA A 190 22.03 3.57 -3.97
N VAL A 191 22.48 3.48 -5.23
CA VAL A 191 21.60 3.61 -6.40
C VAL A 191 20.52 2.53 -6.41
N LEU A 192 20.83 1.28 -6.07
CA LEU A 192 19.83 0.21 -6.01
C LEU A 192 18.83 0.39 -4.86
N ALA A 193 19.27 0.94 -3.72
CA ALA A 193 18.37 1.30 -2.62
C ALA A 193 17.47 2.49 -3.00
N LEU A 194 18.03 3.51 -3.64
CA LEU A 194 17.28 4.67 -4.15
C LEU A 194 16.29 4.28 -5.25
N SER A 195 16.63 3.30 -6.10
CA SER A 195 15.72 2.79 -7.13
C SER A 195 14.43 2.23 -6.54
N ALA A 196 14.49 1.60 -5.36
CA ALA A 196 13.28 1.16 -4.66
C ALA A 196 12.39 2.35 -4.24
N ASN A 197 12.97 3.53 -3.96
CA ASN A 197 12.21 4.74 -3.63
C ASN A 197 11.28 5.17 -4.78
N THR A 198 11.70 4.99 -6.04
CA THR A 198 10.85 5.29 -7.21
C THR A 198 9.54 4.51 -7.15
N GLY A 199 9.60 3.21 -6.82
CA GLY A 199 8.39 2.39 -6.63
C GLY A 199 7.50 2.88 -5.48
N PHE A 200 8.12 3.31 -4.37
CA PHE A 200 7.40 3.88 -3.22
C PHE A 200 6.75 5.25 -3.51
N ALA A 201 7.33 6.03 -4.43
CA ALA A 201 6.77 7.31 -4.87
C ALA A 201 5.60 7.13 -5.86
N ASP A 202 5.70 6.14 -6.77
CA ASP A 202 4.75 5.95 -7.87
C ASP A 202 3.55 5.07 -7.50
N PHE A 203 3.76 3.98 -6.75
CA PHE A 203 2.69 3.04 -6.40
C PHE A 203 1.49 3.71 -5.71
N PRO A 204 1.68 4.58 -4.70
CA PRO A 204 0.53 5.23 -4.05
C PRO A 204 -0.23 6.18 -4.99
N ARG A 205 0.45 6.77 -5.99
CA ARG A 205 -0.19 7.60 -7.01
C ARG A 205 -1.03 6.76 -7.96
N LEU A 206 -0.54 5.58 -8.36
CA LEU A 206 -1.30 4.63 -9.15
C LEU A 206 -2.53 4.11 -8.38
N CYS A 207 -2.36 3.75 -7.10
CA CYS A 207 -3.50 3.35 -6.26
C CYS A 207 -4.56 4.45 -6.16
N ARG A 208 -4.13 5.71 -6.05
CA ARG A 208 -5.04 6.86 -6.03
C ARG A 208 -5.83 6.97 -7.34
N LEU A 209 -5.17 6.92 -8.50
CA LEU A 209 -5.85 7.00 -9.81
C LEU A 209 -6.89 5.88 -9.97
N VAL A 210 -6.51 4.65 -9.61
CA VAL A 210 -7.41 3.47 -9.70
C VAL A 210 -8.55 3.55 -8.67
N ALA A 211 -8.32 4.15 -7.50
CA ALA A 211 -9.35 4.38 -6.50
C ALA A 211 -10.33 5.49 -6.89
N GLU A 212 -9.86 6.55 -7.56
CA GLU A 212 -10.72 7.60 -8.13
C GLU A 212 -11.66 7.04 -9.21
N ASP A 213 -11.28 5.95 -9.89
CA ASP A 213 -12.10 5.22 -10.87
C ASP A 213 -12.99 4.10 -10.27
N ASP A 214 -13.15 4.06 -8.93
CA ASP A 214 -13.95 3.09 -8.16
C ASP A 214 -13.45 1.63 -8.22
N PHE A 215 -12.20 1.38 -8.65
CA PHE A 215 -11.63 0.01 -8.72
C PHE A 215 -10.87 -0.39 -7.45
N LEU A 216 -10.54 0.56 -6.58
CA LEU A 216 -9.92 0.34 -5.27
C LEU A 216 -10.72 1.04 -4.16
N PRO A 217 -10.53 0.64 -2.88
CA PRO A 217 -11.13 1.35 -1.77
C PRO A 217 -10.84 2.86 -1.77
N HIS A 218 -11.86 3.70 -1.53
CA HIS A 218 -11.71 5.16 -1.50
C HIS A 218 -10.63 5.65 -0.52
N ALA A 219 -10.32 4.85 0.51
CA ALA A 219 -9.23 5.12 1.45
C ALA A 219 -7.85 5.30 0.78
N PHE A 220 -7.62 4.71 -0.41
CA PHE A 220 -6.37 4.91 -1.16
C PHE A 220 -6.27 6.29 -1.82
N ALA A 221 -7.40 6.94 -2.12
CA ALA A 221 -7.44 8.29 -2.69
C ALA A 221 -7.27 9.38 -1.61
N ASN A 222 -7.46 9.03 -0.34
CA ASN A 222 -7.36 9.97 0.77
C ASN A 222 -5.90 10.25 1.15
N ARG A 223 -5.53 11.53 1.23
CA ARG A 223 -4.21 11.95 1.72
C ARG A 223 -4.20 11.96 3.25
N GLY A 224 -3.14 11.41 3.85
CA GLY A 224 -2.93 11.50 5.29
C GLY A 224 -2.54 12.90 5.76
N ARG A 225 -2.35 13.07 7.07
CA ARG A 225 -1.98 14.35 7.71
C ARG A 225 -0.72 15.00 7.14
N ARG A 226 0.20 14.20 6.60
CA ARG A 226 1.46 14.65 5.96
C ARG A 226 1.34 14.85 4.45
N LEU A 227 0.12 14.88 3.90
CA LEU A 227 -0.18 14.99 2.46
C LEU A 227 0.34 13.80 1.62
N VAL A 228 0.64 12.67 2.26
CA VAL A 228 1.11 11.44 1.62
C VAL A 228 0.03 10.36 1.66
N TYR A 229 -0.09 9.55 0.60
CA TYR A 229 -0.97 8.39 0.53
C TYR A 229 -0.43 7.22 1.36
N SER A 230 -0.62 7.32 2.68
CA SER A 230 0.01 6.42 3.67
C SER A 230 -0.41 4.96 3.49
N LEU A 231 -1.67 4.70 3.15
CA LEU A 231 -2.18 3.34 2.92
C LEU A 231 -1.45 2.66 1.75
N GLY A 232 -1.22 3.39 0.65
CA GLY A 232 -0.47 2.88 -0.50
C GLY A 232 0.97 2.50 -0.12
N ILE A 233 1.65 3.36 0.66
CA ILE A 233 3.02 3.10 1.14
C ILE A 233 3.09 1.87 2.04
N ILE A 234 2.15 1.73 2.98
CA ILE A 234 2.13 0.59 3.89
C ILE A 234 1.88 -0.70 3.09
N ILE A 235 0.97 -0.69 2.12
CA ILE A 235 0.66 -1.89 1.35
C ILE A 235 1.82 -2.31 0.45
N ILE A 236 2.48 -1.39 -0.26
CA ILE A 236 3.69 -1.76 -1.03
C ILE A 236 4.80 -2.27 -0.11
N ALA A 237 4.98 -1.69 1.09
CA ALA A 237 5.96 -2.18 2.05
C ALA A 237 5.66 -3.60 2.52
N VAL A 238 4.40 -3.90 2.86
CA VAL A 238 3.97 -5.24 3.28
C VAL A 238 4.12 -6.25 2.14
N LEU A 239 3.70 -5.91 0.92
CA LEU A 239 3.84 -6.79 -0.24
C LEU A 239 5.31 -7.02 -0.61
N ALA A 240 6.14 -5.98 -0.58
CA ALA A 240 7.58 -6.10 -0.81
C ALA A 240 8.27 -6.95 0.26
N ALA A 241 7.90 -6.77 1.54
CA ALA A 241 8.41 -7.59 2.64
C ALA A 241 8.00 -9.07 2.47
N ALA A 242 6.74 -9.33 2.11
CA ALA A 242 6.25 -10.68 1.86
C ALA A 242 7.02 -11.37 0.72
N LEU A 243 7.29 -10.67 -0.38
CA LEU A 243 8.12 -11.18 -1.47
C LEU A 243 9.57 -11.41 -1.04
N LEU A 244 10.19 -10.48 -0.31
CA LEU A 244 11.55 -10.67 0.20
C LEU A 244 11.65 -11.91 1.10
N ILE A 245 10.68 -12.12 1.99
CA ILE A 245 10.64 -13.28 2.88
C ILE A 245 10.42 -14.58 2.08
N ALA A 246 9.45 -14.59 1.15
CA ALA A 246 9.13 -15.76 0.34
C ALA A 246 10.30 -16.25 -0.52
N PHE A 247 11.13 -15.32 -1.03
CA PHE A 247 12.27 -15.62 -1.90
C PHE A 247 13.63 -15.52 -1.19
N GLY A 248 13.65 -15.41 0.15
CA GLY A 248 14.89 -15.35 0.94
C GLY A 248 15.80 -14.14 0.65
N GLY A 249 15.26 -13.08 0.06
CA GLY A 249 16.03 -11.91 -0.37
C GLY A 249 16.95 -12.15 -1.58
N ILE A 250 16.81 -13.29 -2.27
CA ILE A 250 17.61 -13.65 -3.44
C ILE A 250 17.04 -12.97 -4.68
N THR A 251 17.87 -12.19 -5.38
CA THR A 251 17.43 -11.41 -6.54
C THR A 251 17.03 -12.28 -7.72
N ASP A 252 17.77 -13.36 -7.98
CA ASP A 252 17.58 -14.19 -9.17
C ASP A 252 16.19 -14.80 -9.26
N HIS A 253 15.59 -15.16 -8.12
CA HIS A 253 14.23 -15.69 -8.06
C HIS A 253 13.15 -14.61 -8.21
N LEU A 254 13.48 -13.34 -7.94
CA LEU A 254 12.56 -12.20 -8.05
C LEU A 254 12.52 -11.61 -9.47
N ILE A 255 13.60 -11.74 -10.24
CA ILE A 255 13.71 -11.20 -11.60
C ILE A 255 12.56 -11.68 -12.51
N PRO A 256 12.20 -12.98 -12.56
CA PRO A 256 11.12 -13.44 -13.42
C PRO A 256 9.77 -12.80 -13.10
N LEU A 257 9.45 -12.63 -11.80
CA LEU A 257 8.18 -12.03 -11.39
C LEU A 257 8.07 -10.58 -11.85
N PHE A 258 9.16 -9.84 -11.70
CA PHE A 258 9.27 -8.46 -12.16
C PHE A 258 9.20 -8.36 -13.69
N ALA A 259 9.95 -9.22 -14.40
CA ALA A 259 10.00 -9.24 -15.86
C ALA A 259 8.63 -9.45 -16.50
N VAL A 260 7.85 -10.42 -15.99
CA VAL A 260 6.49 -10.68 -16.50
C VAL A 260 5.60 -9.46 -16.34
N GLY A 261 5.63 -8.81 -15.16
CA GLY A 261 4.86 -7.58 -14.91
C GLY A 261 5.23 -6.45 -15.86
N ALA A 262 6.53 -6.18 -16.03
CA ALA A 262 7.03 -5.11 -16.89
C ALA A 262 6.69 -5.36 -18.37
N PHE A 263 6.99 -6.55 -18.90
CA PHE A 263 6.68 -6.86 -20.30
C PHE A 263 5.18 -6.90 -20.58
N LEU A 264 4.35 -7.37 -19.64
CA LEU A 264 2.91 -7.28 -19.78
C LEU A 264 2.44 -5.83 -19.87
N ALA A 265 2.94 -4.94 -19.00
CA ALA A 265 2.61 -3.52 -19.04
C ALA A 265 3.05 -2.89 -20.37
N PHE A 266 4.25 -3.20 -20.86
CA PHE A 266 4.74 -2.73 -22.16
C PHE A 266 3.90 -3.24 -23.32
N THR A 267 3.57 -4.53 -23.34
CA THR A 267 2.70 -5.10 -24.38
C THR A 267 1.35 -4.41 -24.40
N LEU A 268 0.69 -4.26 -23.25
CA LEU A 268 -0.61 -3.58 -23.16
C LEU A 268 -0.52 -2.11 -23.58
N SER A 269 0.53 -1.40 -23.18
CA SER A 269 0.77 0.00 -23.57
C SER A 269 0.99 0.14 -25.08
N GLN A 270 1.88 -0.66 -25.65
CA GLN A 270 2.19 -0.64 -27.08
C GLN A 270 0.96 -1.02 -27.93
N SER A 271 0.25 -2.10 -27.56
CA SER A 271 -1.00 -2.49 -28.22
C SER A 271 -2.08 -1.41 -28.09
N GLY A 272 -2.21 -0.78 -26.93
CA GLY A 272 -3.12 0.35 -26.70
C GLY A 272 -2.80 1.54 -27.60
N MET A 273 -1.52 1.87 -27.78
CA MET A 273 -1.08 2.93 -28.68
C MET A 273 -1.34 2.61 -30.14
N VAL A 274 -1.20 1.35 -30.57
CA VAL A 274 -1.61 0.93 -31.93
C VAL A 274 -3.10 1.21 -32.14
N VAL A 275 -3.96 0.80 -31.21
CA VAL A 275 -5.41 1.08 -31.27
C VAL A 275 -5.68 2.59 -31.25
N HIS A 276 -4.95 3.36 -30.45
CA HIS A 276 -5.06 4.81 -30.39
C HIS A 276 -4.79 5.46 -31.75
N TRP A 277 -3.67 5.13 -32.41
CA TRP A 277 -3.33 5.67 -33.73
C TRP A 277 -4.31 5.24 -34.83
N LEU A 278 -4.82 4.01 -34.77
CA LEU A 278 -5.83 3.51 -35.70
C LEU A 278 -7.18 4.23 -35.58
N LYS A 279 -7.53 4.69 -34.37
CA LYS A 279 -8.75 5.47 -34.09
C LYS A 279 -8.60 6.95 -34.46
N LEU A 280 -7.50 7.59 -34.06
CA LEU A 280 -7.33 9.04 -34.22
C LEU A 280 -6.92 9.46 -35.65
N ARG A 281 -6.14 8.61 -36.34
CA ARG A 281 -5.69 8.79 -37.74
C ARG A 281 -5.10 10.18 -38.07
N THR A 282 -4.38 10.77 -37.13
CA THR A 282 -3.68 12.06 -37.29
C THR A 282 -2.43 11.94 -38.19
N GLU A 283 -1.73 13.04 -38.43
CA GLU A 283 -0.55 13.04 -39.31
C GLU A 283 0.49 11.97 -38.91
N LYS A 284 1.05 11.25 -39.89
CA LYS A 284 2.00 10.14 -39.70
C LYS A 284 1.48 8.96 -38.85
N TRP A 285 0.17 8.81 -38.66
CA TRP A 285 -0.40 7.72 -37.86
C TRP A 285 0.06 6.32 -38.30
N ARG A 286 0.27 6.08 -39.60
CA ARG A 286 0.74 4.78 -40.13
C ARG A 286 2.14 4.45 -39.61
N LEU A 287 3.03 5.43 -39.57
CA LEU A 287 4.40 5.25 -39.08
C LEU A 287 4.38 4.97 -37.58
N PHE A 288 3.65 5.76 -36.80
CA PHE A 288 3.56 5.55 -35.35
C PHE A 288 2.85 4.25 -34.98
N ALA A 289 1.80 3.86 -35.72
CA ALA A 289 1.15 2.57 -35.54
C ALA A 289 2.09 1.40 -35.90
N PHE A 290 2.90 1.53 -36.96
CA PHE A 290 3.88 0.51 -37.34
C PHE A 290 4.98 0.34 -36.29
N VAL A 291 5.56 1.45 -35.79
CA VAL A 291 6.59 1.42 -34.74
C VAL A 291 6.06 0.80 -33.46
N ASN A 292 4.87 1.24 -32.99
CA ASN A 292 4.24 0.64 -31.81
C ASN A 292 3.82 -0.81 -32.05
N GLY A 293 3.46 -1.18 -33.28
CA GLY A 293 3.14 -2.55 -33.68
C GLY A 293 4.36 -3.49 -33.55
N ILE A 294 5.53 -3.06 -34.03
CA ILE A 294 6.79 -3.79 -33.82
C ILE A 294 7.08 -3.91 -32.32
N GLY A 295 6.91 -2.82 -31.56
CA GLY A 295 7.10 -2.83 -30.10
C GLY A 295 6.16 -3.80 -29.39
N ALA A 296 4.89 -3.85 -29.78
CA ALA A 296 3.90 -4.77 -29.24
C ALA A 296 4.29 -6.23 -29.52
N VAL A 297 4.71 -6.56 -30.74
CA VAL A 297 5.16 -7.92 -31.10
C VAL A 297 6.42 -8.30 -30.35
N ALA A 298 7.43 -7.42 -30.31
CA ALA A 298 8.69 -7.69 -29.62
C ALA A 298 8.51 -7.92 -28.11
N THR A 299 7.72 -7.08 -27.46
CA THR A 299 7.42 -7.20 -26.01
C THR A 299 6.54 -8.41 -25.71
N SER A 300 5.57 -8.72 -26.58
CA SER A 300 4.73 -9.93 -26.44
C SER A 300 5.57 -11.19 -26.57
N LEU A 301 6.48 -11.23 -27.54
CA LEU A 301 7.39 -12.36 -27.71
C LEU A 301 8.30 -12.50 -26.48
N ALA A 302 8.91 -11.40 -26.01
CA ALA A 302 9.71 -11.42 -24.79
C ALA A 302 8.92 -11.93 -23.58
N LEU A 303 7.67 -11.47 -23.41
CA LEU A 303 6.76 -11.94 -22.35
C LEU A 303 6.53 -13.46 -22.43
N ILE A 304 6.22 -13.98 -23.61
CA ILE A 304 6.00 -15.42 -23.82
C ILE A 304 7.27 -16.21 -23.49
N VAL A 305 8.43 -15.74 -23.96
CA VAL A 305 9.71 -16.42 -23.68
C VAL A 305 10.03 -16.42 -22.19
N VAL A 306 9.86 -15.29 -21.49
CA VAL A 306 10.03 -15.22 -20.03
C VAL A 306 9.09 -16.20 -19.34
N LEU A 307 7.81 -16.20 -19.70
CA LEU A 307 6.80 -17.07 -19.09
C LEU A 307 7.13 -18.55 -19.25
N VAL A 308 7.56 -18.99 -20.44
CA VAL A 308 7.90 -20.40 -20.69
C VAL A 308 9.27 -20.75 -20.08
N ALA A 309 10.30 -19.92 -20.30
CA ALA A 309 11.67 -20.24 -19.90
C ALA A 309 11.92 -20.12 -18.40
N LYS A 310 11.16 -19.26 -17.72
CA LYS A 310 11.25 -19.03 -16.28
C LYS A 310 10.01 -19.54 -15.54
N PHE A 311 9.19 -20.39 -16.19
CA PHE A 311 7.99 -20.95 -15.57
C PHE A 311 8.32 -21.65 -14.26
N THR A 312 9.29 -22.57 -14.27
CA THR A 312 9.72 -23.32 -13.09
C THR A 312 10.45 -22.47 -12.05
N GLU A 313 11.02 -21.34 -12.46
CA GLU A 313 11.74 -20.40 -11.58
C GLU A 313 10.83 -19.40 -10.86
N GLY A 314 9.51 -19.46 -11.08
CA GLY A 314 8.52 -18.66 -10.33
C GLY A 314 7.66 -17.73 -11.19
N ALA A 315 7.84 -17.68 -12.52
CA ALA A 315 6.99 -16.85 -13.38
C ALA A 315 5.50 -17.22 -13.27
N TRP A 316 5.16 -18.49 -12.99
CA TRP A 316 3.78 -18.95 -12.80
C TRP A 316 3.01 -18.20 -11.70
N ILE A 317 3.71 -17.67 -10.70
CA ILE A 317 3.10 -16.92 -9.58
C ILE A 317 2.39 -15.67 -10.13
N THR A 318 3.01 -14.98 -11.10
CA THR A 318 2.42 -13.78 -11.70
C THR A 318 1.18 -14.09 -12.53
N CYS A 319 1.13 -15.24 -13.20
CA CYS A 319 -0.05 -15.71 -13.93
C CYS A 319 -1.27 -15.93 -13.03
N LEU A 320 -1.07 -16.15 -11.72
CA LEU A 320 -2.15 -16.26 -10.74
C LEU A 320 -2.47 -14.92 -10.07
N ILE A 321 -1.44 -14.19 -9.65
CA ILE A 321 -1.59 -12.93 -8.91
C ILE A 321 -2.29 -11.86 -9.76
N ILE A 322 -1.94 -11.73 -11.04
CA ILE A 322 -2.50 -10.68 -11.91
C ILE A 322 -4.01 -10.87 -12.10
N PRO A 323 -4.53 -12.04 -12.53
CA PRO A 323 -5.98 -12.27 -12.59
C PRO A 323 -6.68 -12.12 -11.25
N LEU A 324 -6.04 -12.51 -10.14
CA LEU A 324 -6.60 -12.33 -8.79
C LEU A 324 -6.81 -10.85 -8.45
N PHE A 325 -5.83 -9.99 -8.74
CA PHE A 325 -5.96 -8.55 -8.54
C PHE A 325 -7.04 -7.95 -9.44
N VAL A 326 -7.07 -8.31 -10.73
CA VAL A 326 -8.11 -7.85 -11.67
C VAL A 326 -9.50 -8.26 -11.18
N GLY A 327 -9.67 -9.52 -10.75
CA GLY A 327 -10.93 -10.00 -10.18
C GLY A 327 -11.34 -9.24 -8.92
N THR A 328 -10.38 -8.90 -8.06
CA THR A 328 -10.62 -8.10 -6.86
C THR A 328 -11.07 -6.68 -7.21
N PHE A 329 -10.39 -6.01 -8.14
CA PHE A 329 -10.76 -4.66 -8.58
C PHE A 329 -12.16 -4.61 -9.21
N ILE A 330 -12.51 -5.62 -10.02
CA ILE A 330 -13.86 -5.73 -10.60
C ILE A 330 -14.91 -5.95 -9.51
N LYS A 331 -14.63 -6.77 -8.49
CA LYS A 331 -15.54 -6.99 -7.35
C LYS A 331 -15.79 -5.70 -6.57
N VAL A 332 -14.74 -4.92 -6.29
CA VAL A 332 -14.85 -3.62 -5.61
C VAL A 332 -15.74 -2.67 -6.41
N LYS A 333 -15.49 -2.53 -7.71
CA LYS A 333 -16.30 -1.66 -8.58
C LYS A 333 -17.77 -2.08 -8.62
N ARG A 334 -18.04 -3.39 -8.74
CA ARG A 334 -19.40 -3.93 -8.70
C ARG A 334 -20.10 -3.62 -7.37
N HIS A 335 -19.37 -3.71 -6.25
CA HIS A 335 -19.91 -3.36 -4.93
C HIS A 335 -20.30 -1.89 -4.86
N TYR A 336 -19.45 -0.96 -5.32
CA TYR A 336 -19.81 0.47 -5.32
C TYR A 336 -20.97 0.81 -6.24
N ILE A 337 -21.03 0.20 -7.44
CA ILE A 337 -22.17 0.38 -8.33
C ILE A 337 -23.47 -0.13 -7.67
N HIS A 338 -23.40 -1.24 -6.92
CA HIS A 338 -24.54 -1.78 -6.20
C HIS A 338 -24.99 -0.84 -5.06
N VAL A 339 -24.07 -0.39 -4.21
CA VAL A 339 -24.36 0.57 -3.13
C VAL A 339 -24.95 1.85 -3.71
N ALA A 340 -24.33 2.43 -4.75
CA ALA A 340 -24.82 3.63 -5.40
C ALA A 340 -26.23 3.47 -5.99
N ARG A 341 -26.60 2.26 -6.45
CA ARG A 341 -27.97 1.97 -6.92
C ARG A 341 -28.97 1.91 -5.77
N GLU A 342 -28.60 1.32 -4.64
CA GLU A 342 -29.48 1.19 -3.47
C GLU A 342 -29.66 2.50 -2.69
N THR A 343 -28.63 3.34 -2.65
CA THR A 343 -28.66 4.60 -1.87
C THR A 343 -29.09 5.82 -2.69
N ARG A 344 -29.14 5.71 -4.03
CA ARG A 344 -29.52 6.85 -4.87
C ARG A 344 -31.01 7.12 -4.76
N LYS A 345 -31.34 8.20 -4.05
CA LYS A 345 -32.70 8.76 -3.99
C LYS A 345 -32.67 10.13 -4.66
N ASN A 346 -33.42 10.28 -5.75
CA ASN A 346 -33.56 11.55 -6.47
C ASN A 346 -34.88 12.26 -6.14
N ASP A 347 -35.74 11.64 -5.33
CA ASP A 347 -37.01 12.21 -4.92
C ASP A 347 -36.80 13.35 -3.90
N PRO A 348 -37.67 14.37 -3.89
CA PRO A 348 -37.70 15.36 -2.83
C PRO A 348 -37.83 14.71 -1.45
N ILE A 349 -37.29 15.37 -0.42
CA ILE A 349 -37.43 14.90 0.95
C ILE A 349 -38.91 14.78 1.33
N ASP A 350 -39.31 13.63 1.87
CA ASP A 350 -40.67 13.39 2.35
C ASP A 350 -40.80 13.91 3.78
N LEU A 351 -41.55 15.01 3.94
CA LEU A 351 -41.81 15.65 5.25
C LEU A 351 -43.10 15.16 5.90
N SER A 352 -43.86 14.28 5.25
CA SER A 352 -45.18 13.82 5.76
C SER A 352 -45.08 12.96 7.03
N LYS A 353 -43.88 12.41 7.31
CA LYS A 353 -43.62 11.47 8.42
C LYS A 353 -42.76 12.06 9.55
N MET A 354 -42.83 13.37 9.80
CA MET A 354 -42.07 14.01 10.87
C MET A 354 -42.78 13.90 12.23
N GLN A 355 -42.81 12.70 12.80
CA GLN A 355 -43.21 12.52 14.21
C GLN A 355 -41.98 12.57 15.13
N PRO A 356 -42.10 13.15 16.34
CA PRO A 356 -41.01 13.12 17.33
C PRO A 356 -40.59 11.67 17.64
N PRO A 357 -39.29 11.37 17.70
CA PRO A 357 -38.82 10.02 17.99
C PRO A 357 -39.17 9.60 19.42
N ILE A 358 -39.27 8.31 19.70
CA ILE A 358 -39.32 7.81 21.08
C ILE A 358 -37.88 7.71 21.58
N VAL A 359 -37.55 8.36 22.69
CA VAL A 359 -36.18 8.43 23.19
C VAL A 359 -36.00 7.46 24.35
N ILE A 360 -35.10 6.49 24.23
CA ILE A 360 -34.77 5.52 25.27
C ILE A 360 -33.40 5.86 25.87
N VAL A 361 -33.34 6.01 27.19
CA VAL A 361 -32.11 6.31 27.92
C VAL A 361 -31.79 5.16 28.89
N PRO A 362 -30.77 4.32 28.63
CA PRO A 362 -30.29 3.36 29.61
C PRO A 362 -29.63 4.06 30.79
N ILE A 363 -30.15 3.82 32.00
CA ILE A 363 -29.67 4.45 33.24
C ILE A 363 -29.33 3.36 34.25
N LYS A 364 -28.06 3.31 34.69
CA LYS A 364 -27.66 2.47 35.82
C LYS A 364 -27.92 3.17 37.16
N SER A 365 -27.59 4.44 37.27
CA SER A 365 -27.70 5.24 38.49
C SER A 365 -27.84 6.72 38.13
N TRP A 366 -28.44 7.52 39.01
CA TRP A 366 -28.51 8.96 38.80
C TRP A 366 -27.15 9.62 39.08
N THR A 367 -26.53 10.16 38.04
CA THR A 367 -25.22 10.85 38.06
C THR A 367 -25.26 12.05 37.10
N SER A 368 -24.28 12.94 37.16
CA SER A 368 -24.17 14.07 36.22
C SER A 368 -24.10 13.63 34.75
N ILE A 369 -23.55 12.43 34.48
CA ILE A 369 -23.50 11.84 33.14
C ILE A 369 -24.91 11.50 32.64
N THR A 370 -25.72 10.85 33.48
CA THR A 370 -27.10 10.47 33.12
C THR A 370 -28.04 11.66 33.12
N GLU A 371 -27.78 12.66 33.97
CA GLU A 371 -28.51 13.94 33.95
C GLU A 371 -28.32 14.65 32.61
N LYS A 372 -27.07 14.79 32.14
CA LYS A 372 -26.77 15.36 30.83
C LYS A 372 -27.46 14.61 29.69
N ALA A 373 -27.49 13.27 29.76
CA ALA A 373 -28.21 12.45 28.78
C ALA A 373 -29.74 12.66 28.83
N MET A 374 -30.32 12.76 30.02
CA MET A 374 -31.76 13.03 30.19
C MET A 374 -32.16 14.42 29.73
N GLN A 375 -31.35 15.45 30.02
CA GLN A 375 -31.58 16.81 29.51
C GLN A 375 -31.61 16.83 27.98
N LEU A 376 -30.67 16.13 27.33
CA LEU A 376 -30.69 15.99 25.87
C LEU A 376 -31.94 15.23 25.40
N ALA A 377 -32.27 14.11 26.04
CA ALA A 377 -33.44 13.30 25.66
C ALA A 377 -34.75 14.10 25.69
N LEU A 378 -34.98 14.86 26.77
CA LEU A 378 -36.16 15.71 26.94
C LEU A 378 -36.20 16.89 25.96
N SER A 379 -35.04 17.33 25.45
CA SER A 379 -34.98 18.37 24.42
C SER A 379 -35.31 17.85 23.01
N ILE A 380 -35.13 16.55 22.78
CA ILE A 380 -35.34 15.92 21.46
C ILE A 380 -36.80 15.51 21.28
N SER A 381 -37.44 15.01 22.34
CA SER A 381 -38.80 14.48 22.25
C SER A 381 -39.56 14.59 23.58
N PRO A 382 -40.89 14.77 23.54
CA PRO A 382 -41.73 14.62 24.73
C PRO A 382 -41.81 13.17 25.23
N ASP A 383 -41.60 12.17 24.37
CA ASP A 383 -41.73 10.75 24.73
C ASP A 383 -40.37 10.16 25.09
N VAL A 384 -40.00 10.30 26.37
CA VAL A 384 -38.74 9.80 26.92
C VAL A 384 -38.98 8.62 27.85
N VAL A 385 -38.28 7.52 27.61
CA VAL A 385 -38.28 6.31 28.43
C VAL A 385 -36.89 6.11 29.04
N ALA A 386 -36.80 6.27 30.35
CA ALA A 386 -35.64 5.89 31.13
C ALA A 386 -35.70 4.39 31.44
N MET A 387 -34.74 3.62 30.95
CA MET A 387 -34.67 2.18 31.16
C MET A 387 -33.61 1.85 32.20
N HIS A 388 -34.03 1.28 33.32
CA HIS A 388 -33.12 0.78 34.35
C HIS A 388 -33.16 -0.74 34.39
N ILE A 389 -32.01 -1.38 34.20
CA ILE A 389 -31.88 -2.83 34.27
C ILE A 389 -31.43 -3.20 35.67
N SER A 390 -32.34 -3.75 36.48
CA SER A 390 -32.03 -4.22 37.83
C SER A 390 -31.43 -5.63 37.78
N THR A 391 -30.42 -5.85 38.61
CA THR A 391 -29.87 -7.19 38.86
C THR A 391 -30.49 -7.73 40.13
N VAL A 392 -30.95 -8.98 40.11
CA VAL A 392 -31.52 -9.66 41.29
C VAL A 392 -30.53 -9.56 42.48
N GLY A 393 -30.93 -8.84 43.53
CA GLY A 393 -30.14 -8.61 44.76
C GLY A 393 -29.32 -7.30 44.83
N GLY A 394 -29.43 -6.38 43.87
CA GLY A 394 -28.80 -5.05 43.93
C GLY A 394 -29.79 -3.92 44.24
N GLU A 395 -29.29 -2.77 44.70
CA GLU A 395 -29.98 -1.53 45.13
C GLU A 395 -31.00 -0.93 44.12
N SER A 396 -32.01 -1.66 43.69
CA SER A 396 -33.02 -1.19 42.71
C SER A 396 -34.07 -0.26 43.32
N ASP A 397 -34.28 -0.29 44.64
CA ASP A 397 -35.33 0.50 45.30
C ASP A 397 -34.96 1.99 45.42
N ASP A 398 -33.68 2.33 45.49
CA ASP A 398 -33.22 3.70 45.75
C ASP A 398 -33.40 4.62 44.52
N LEU A 399 -33.30 4.09 43.29
CA LEU A 399 -33.50 4.86 42.07
C LEU A 399 -34.97 5.26 41.90
N ARG A 400 -35.92 4.36 42.18
CA ARG A 400 -37.36 4.61 41.97
C ARG A 400 -37.88 5.71 42.91
N GLU A 401 -37.45 5.70 44.16
CA GLU A 401 -37.81 6.74 45.14
C GLU A 401 -37.15 8.09 44.79
N LYS A 402 -35.87 8.08 44.40
CA LYS A 402 -35.15 9.29 43.97
C LYS A 402 -35.68 9.85 42.66
N TRP A 403 -36.15 9.01 41.74
CA TRP A 403 -36.63 9.41 40.41
C TRP A 403 -37.75 10.44 40.50
N GLU A 404 -38.77 10.19 41.32
CA GLU A 404 -39.91 11.10 41.40
C GLU A 404 -39.56 12.43 42.05
N ARG A 405 -38.66 12.42 43.03
CA ARG A 405 -38.22 13.63 43.71
C ARG A 405 -37.31 14.48 42.83
N VAL A 406 -36.35 13.86 42.16
CA VAL A 406 -35.24 14.55 41.48
C VAL A 406 -35.56 14.86 40.02
N ILE A 407 -36.42 14.08 39.37
CA ILE A 407 -36.69 14.17 37.93
C ILE A 407 -38.16 14.46 37.67
N GLY A 408 -39.06 13.69 38.29
CA GLY A 408 -40.50 13.82 38.09
C GLY A 408 -41.02 15.23 38.42
N LYS A 409 -40.78 15.70 39.65
CA LYS A 409 -41.26 17.02 40.11
C LYS A 409 -40.70 18.21 39.31
N PRO A 410 -39.38 18.37 39.10
CA PRO A 410 -38.85 19.53 38.37
C PRO A 410 -39.28 19.61 36.91
N ILE A 411 -39.52 18.46 36.25
CA ILE A 411 -39.99 18.39 34.87
C ILE A 411 -41.46 18.82 34.78
N LEU A 412 -42.29 18.33 35.69
CA LEU A 412 -43.70 18.71 35.78
C LEU A 412 -43.89 20.20 36.09
N GLU A 413 -43.06 20.77 36.97
CA GLU A 413 -43.05 22.21 37.30
C GLU A 413 -42.71 23.10 36.09
N ARG A 414 -41.96 22.56 35.12
CA ARG A 414 -41.65 23.22 33.84
C ARG A 414 -42.67 22.95 32.73
N GLY A 415 -43.74 22.21 33.01
CA GLY A 415 -44.78 21.87 32.02
C GLY A 415 -44.32 20.89 30.94
N LEU A 416 -43.24 20.15 31.17
CA LEU A 416 -42.73 19.14 30.24
C LEU A 416 -43.41 17.78 30.49
N ALA A 417 -43.49 16.95 29.44
CA ALA A 417 -44.01 15.60 29.55
C ALA A 417 -43.15 14.75 30.50
N LYS A 418 -43.81 14.04 31.42
CA LYS A 418 -43.13 13.25 32.44
C LYS A 418 -42.44 12.03 31.78
N PRO A 419 -41.12 11.83 31.95
CA PRO A 419 -40.43 10.66 31.43
C PRO A 419 -40.88 9.39 32.14
N GLN A 420 -41.07 8.32 31.38
CA GLN A 420 -41.45 7.01 31.92
C GLN A 420 -40.22 6.27 32.43
N LEU A 421 -40.27 5.72 33.64
CA LEU A 421 -39.21 4.85 34.18
C LEU A 421 -39.63 3.39 34.01
N VAL A 422 -38.91 2.64 33.20
CA VAL A 422 -39.12 1.20 32.98
C VAL A 422 -38.03 0.41 33.70
N LEU A 423 -38.46 -0.46 34.62
CA LEU A 423 -37.60 -1.34 35.40
C LEU A 423 -37.62 -2.74 34.78
N VAL A 424 -36.49 -3.18 34.25
CA VAL A 424 -36.37 -4.52 33.65
C VAL A 424 -35.46 -5.39 34.51
N SER A 425 -36.01 -6.49 35.03
CA SER A 425 -35.25 -7.45 35.82
C SER A 425 -34.45 -8.38 34.91
N SER A 426 -33.12 -8.39 35.05
CA SER A 426 -32.23 -9.28 34.29
C SER A 426 -31.59 -10.32 35.21
N PRO A 427 -32.08 -11.59 35.21
CA PRO A 427 -31.61 -12.64 36.12
C PRO A 427 -30.15 -13.06 35.89
N TYR A 428 -29.58 -12.81 34.70
CA TYR A 428 -28.23 -13.27 34.32
C TYR A 428 -27.22 -12.13 34.07
N ARG A 429 -27.47 -10.91 34.59
CA ARG A 429 -26.60 -9.72 34.36
C ARG A 429 -26.36 -9.41 32.87
N ARG A 430 -27.22 -9.89 31.98
CA ARG A 430 -27.19 -9.56 30.55
C ARG A 430 -27.82 -8.18 30.39
N LEU A 431 -26.98 -7.16 30.22
CA LEU A 431 -27.42 -5.76 30.07
C LEU A 431 -27.89 -5.45 28.64
N PHE A 432 -27.30 -6.10 27.64
CA PHE A 432 -27.56 -5.74 26.24
C PHE A 432 -28.82 -6.40 25.67
N SER A 433 -29.08 -7.67 25.98
CA SER A 433 -30.23 -8.40 25.43
C SER A 433 -31.58 -7.76 25.78
N PRO A 434 -31.88 -7.43 27.05
CA PRO A 434 -33.17 -6.85 27.41
C PRO A 434 -33.39 -5.46 26.81
N LEU A 435 -32.31 -4.69 26.65
CA LEU A 435 -32.40 -3.36 26.03
C LEU A 435 -32.68 -3.46 24.53
N ILE A 436 -32.04 -4.39 23.83
CA ILE A 436 -32.28 -4.60 22.40
C ILE A 436 -33.70 -5.10 22.16
N GLU A 437 -34.17 -6.03 23.00
CA GLU A 437 -35.54 -6.56 22.96
C GLU A 437 -36.57 -5.44 23.20
N PHE A 438 -36.37 -4.62 24.25
CA PHE A 438 -37.24 -3.48 24.51
C PHE A 438 -37.24 -2.44 23.37
N VAL A 439 -36.08 -2.13 22.79
CA VAL A 439 -35.98 -1.25 21.62
C VAL A 439 -36.74 -1.85 20.43
N HIS A 440 -36.63 -3.16 20.22
CA HIS A 440 -37.32 -3.87 19.15
C HIS A 440 -38.84 -3.81 19.33
N ASP A 441 -39.34 -4.15 20.53
CA ASP A 441 -40.76 -4.10 20.87
C ASP A 441 -41.33 -2.67 20.69
N THR A 442 -40.56 -1.66 21.11
CA THR A 442 -40.94 -0.25 20.94
C THR A 442 -41.05 0.14 19.46
N CYS A 443 -40.14 -0.36 18.61
CA CYS A 443 -40.19 -0.16 17.16
C CYS A 443 -41.34 -0.91 16.48
N GLU A 444 -41.77 -2.07 17.00
CA GLU A 444 -42.93 -2.80 16.47
C GLU A 444 -44.25 -2.12 16.86
N GLN A 445 -44.36 -1.64 18.09
CA GLN A 445 -45.55 -0.95 18.59
C GLN A 445 -45.74 0.43 17.95
N ASN A 446 -44.67 1.07 17.48
CA ASN A 446 -44.69 2.42 16.92
C ASN A 446 -44.11 2.44 15.49
N PRO A 447 -44.85 1.93 14.49
CA PRO A 447 -44.29 1.69 13.16
C PRO A 447 -43.86 2.98 12.43
N ASP A 448 -44.53 4.09 12.71
CA ASP A 448 -44.34 5.39 12.04
C ASP A 448 -43.36 6.32 12.76
N ARG A 449 -42.70 5.86 13.84
CA ARG A 449 -41.80 6.68 14.66
C ARG A 449 -40.39 6.10 14.68
N LEU A 450 -39.41 7.00 14.70
CA LEU A 450 -38.02 6.63 14.96
C LEU A 450 -37.82 6.36 16.45
N VAL A 451 -36.92 5.44 16.79
CA VAL A 451 -36.52 5.19 18.18
C VAL A 451 -35.08 5.63 18.36
N ALA A 452 -34.87 6.61 19.24
CA ALA A 452 -33.56 7.17 19.52
C ALA A 452 -33.02 6.63 20.85
N VAL A 453 -31.90 5.92 20.84
CA VAL A 453 -31.24 5.42 22.05
C VAL A 453 -30.12 6.37 22.45
N VAL A 454 -30.28 7.08 23.58
CA VAL A 454 -29.29 8.05 24.08
C VAL A 454 -28.38 7.35 25.08
N ILE A 455 -27.14 7.08 24.67
CA ILE A 455 -26.17 6.35 25.48
C ILE A 455 -25.23 7.36 26.16
N PRO A 456 -25.30 7.50 27.50
CA PRO A 456 -24.29 8.24 28.26
C PRO A 456 -22.96 7.48 28.24
N GLU A 457 -21.88 8.15 27.82
CA GLU A 457 -20.54 7.55 27.74
C GLU A 457 -19.51 8.45 28.43
N LEU A 458 -18.71 7.84 29.31
CA LEU A 458 -17.55 8.49 29.89
C LEU A 458 -16.42 8.48 28.87
N VAL A 459 -15.80 9.63 28.62
CA VAL A 459 -14.66 9.77 27.71
C VAL A 459 -13.42 10.09 28.53
N GLU A 460 -12.42 9.23 28.43
CA GLU A 460 -11.15 9.38 29.14
C GLU A 460 -10.17 10.29 28.40
N SER A 461 -9.36 11.04 29.14
CA SER A 461 -8.37 11.96 28.57
C SER A 461 -7.12 11.24 28.05
N LYS A 462 -6.83 10.02 28.52
CA LYS A 462 -5.61 9.27 28.15
C LYS A 462 -5.94 7.93 27.51
N TRP A 463 -5.24 7.60 26.42
CA TRP A 463 -5.49 6.39 25.62
C TRP A 463 -5.40 5.07 26.41
N TYR A 464 -4.57 5.00 27.47
CA TYR A 464 -4.44 3.80 28.28
C TYR A 464 -5.57 3.63 29.31
N GLN A 465 -6.27 4.72 29.67
CA GLN A 465 -7.44 4.66 30.57
C GLN A 465 -8.64 4.03 29.87
N TYR A 466 -8.69 4.07 28.54
CA TYR A 466 -9.67 3.37 27.72
C TYR A 466 -9.74 1.86 28.02
N PHE A 467 -8.62 1.23 28.39
CA PHE A 467 -8.59 -0.20 28.75
C PHE A 467 -9.03 -0.48 30.19
N LEU A 468 -9.03 0.55 31.05
CA LEU A 468 -9.40 0.44 32.48
C LEU A 468 -10.91 0.60 32.70
N HIS A 469 -11.63 1.21 31.77
CA HIS A 469 -13.07 1.40 31.84
C HIS A 469 -13.83 0.38 30.98
N ASN A 470 -15.02 0.00 31.46
CA ASN A 470 -15.81 -1.08 30.88
C ASN A 470 -16.41 -0.62 29.55
N GLN A 471 -15.99 -1.22 28.42
CA GLN A 471 -16.38 -0.91 27.03
C GLN A 471 -17.87 -1.21 26.70
N ARG A 472 -18.75 -1.13 27.70
CA ARG A 472 -20.17 -1.50 27.59
C ARG A 472 -20.93 -0.59 26.63
N ALA A 473 -20.64 0.70 26.62
CA ALA A 473 -21.28 1.66 25.71
C ALA A 473 -20.92 1.34 24.25
N THR A 474 -19.65 1.04 23.96
CA THR A 474 -19.19 0.64 22.61
C THR A 474 -19.82 -0.68 22.16
N GLY A 475 -19.87 -1.69 23.05
CA GLY A 475 -20.53 -2.96 22.78
C GLY A 475 -22.03 -2.82 22.53
N LEU A 476 -22.72 -1.97 23.30
CA LEU A 476 -24.15 -1.71 23.10
C LEU A 476 -24.43 -1.01 21.77
N LYS A 477 -23.63 -0.01 21.39
CA LYS A 477 -23.74 0.66 20.10
C LYS A 477 -23.62 -0.33 18.95
N ALA A 478 -22.59 -1.18 18.99
CA ALA A 478 -22.38 -2.20 17.98
C ALA A 478 -23.56 -3.17 17.90
N ALA A 479 -24.08 -3.63 19.05
CA ALA A 479 -25.21 -4.54 19.09
C ALA A 479 -26.51 -3.89 18.56
N LEU A 480 -26.77 -2.62 18.88
CA LEU A 480 -27.92 -1.87 18.37
C LEU A 480 -27.83 -1.61 16.86
N LEU A 481 -26.64 -1.30 16.34
CA LEU A 481 -26.45 -1.12 14.89
C LEU A 481 -26.60 -2.43 14.11
N LEU A 482 -26.21 -3.56 14.71
CA LEU A 482 -26.31 -4.87 14.07
C LEU A 482 -27.72 -5.49 14.17
N ARG A 483 -28.50 -5.16 15.21
CA ARG A 483 -29.80 -5.83 15.51
C ARG A 483 -31.01 -4.91 15.61
N GLY A 484 -30.83 -3.59 15.72
CA GLY A 484 -31.91 -2.63 15.93
C GLY A 484 -32.72 -2.29 14.66
N GLY A 485 -32.19 -2.59 13.48
CA GLY A 485 -32.86 -2.31 12.20
C GLY A 485 -32.81 -0.83 11.79
N ASN A 486 -33.47 -0.51 10.68
CA ASN A 486 -33.27 0.76 9.95
C ASN A 486 -33.88 2.01 10.64
N ARG A 487 -34.61 1.83 11.75
CA ARG A 487 -35.35 2.91 12.45
C ARG A 487 -34.77 3.29 13.81
N VAL A 488 -33.72 2.58 14.24
CA VAL A 488 -33.04 2.86 15.50
C VAL A 488 -31.90 3.83 15.25
N VAL A 489 -31.94 4.96 15.94
CA VAL A 489 -30.89 5.98 15.91
C VAL A 489 -30.15 5.92 17.23
N VAL A 490 -28.82 5.88 17.20
CA VAL A 490 -28.01 5.85 18.43
C VAL A 490 -27.35 7.20 18.63
N ILE A 491 -27.63 7.85 19.76
CA ILE A 491 -27.10 9.17 20.12
C ILE A 491 -26.12 8.98 21.26
N ASN A 492 -24.89 9.44 21.08
CA ASN A 492 -23.86 9.33 22.11
C ASN A 492 -23.73 10.65 22.89
N VAL A 493 -23.76 10.57 24.22
CA VAL A 493 -23.59 11.75 25.09
C VAL A 493 -22.28 11.61 25.85
N PRO A 494 -21.21 12.27 25.38
CA PRO A 494 -19.90 12.17 26.04
C PRO A 494 -19.86 13.02 27.32
N TRP A 495 -19.25 12.46 28.35
CA TRP A 495 -18.85 13.14 29.57
C TRP A 495 -17.35 13.02 29.78
N TYR A 496 -16.63 14.14 29.78
CA TYR A 496 -15.18 14.17 29.97
C TYR A 496 -14.84 14.30 31.46
N LEU A 497 -13.91 13.49 31.94
CA LEU A 497 -13.31 13.64 33.28
C LEU A 497 -12.22 14.72 33.22
N GLY A 498 -12.55 15.92 33.70
CA GLY A 498 -11.69 17.11 33.64
C GLY A 498 -12.01 18.02 32.45
N ASP A 499 -11.28 19.13 32.33
CA ASP A 499 -11.45 20.05 31.19
C ASP A 499 -11.11 19.35 29.87
N PRO A 500 -11.90 19.57 28.80
CA PRO A 500 -11.63 18.97 27.50
C PRO A 500 -10.26 19.44 26.99
N PRO A 501 -9.50 18.56 26.31
CA PRO A 501 -8.28 19.00 25.65
C PRO A 501 -8.64 20.06 24.61
N SER A 502 -8.13 21.28 24.82
CA SER A 502 -8.25 22.44 23.92
C SER A 502 -7.62 22.18 22.55
#